data_AF-A0A2P4R8A3-F1
#
_entry.id   AF-A0A2P4R8A3-F1
#
_cell.length_a   1.000
_cell.length_b   1.000
_cell.length_c   1.000
_cell.angle_alpha   90.00
_cell.angle_beta   90.00
_cell.angle_gamma   90.00
#
_symmetry.space_group_name_H-M   'P 1'
#
loop_
_entity.id
_entity.type
_entity.pdbx_description
1 polymer ?
#
loop_
_entity_poly.entity_id
_entity_poly.type
_entity_poly.pdbx_seq_one_letter_code
_entity_poly.pdbx_strand_id
1 'polypeptide(L)' 'MKRLQLKFKTADGHSKNLVLSYIKTDLDPETVKKAMNKISASKLFKKGAIQLYQESTGAKYIERVENKVF' A
#
# COMPACT_ATOMS: atom_id res chain seq x y z
N MET A 1 4.74 2.68 16.26
CA MET A 1 3.59 1.83 15.86
C MET A 1 3.87 1.17 14.51
N LYS A 2 3.61 -0.12 14.36
CA LYS A 2 3.70 -0.85 13.08
C LYS A 2 2.61 -0.38 12.12
N ARG A 3 2.98 -0.09 10.87
CA ARG A 3 2.08 0.25 9.76
C ARG A 3 2.24 -0.77 8.65
N LEU A 4 1.17 -1.08 7.94
CA LEU A 4 1.22 -1.93 6.76
C LEU A 4 1.38 -1.03 5.53
N GLN A 5 2.51 -1.17 4.85
CA GLN A 5 2.78 -0.49 3.59
C GLN A 5 2.52 -1.46 2.44
N LEU A 6 1.56 -1.11 1.59
CA LEU A 6 1.23 -1.79 0.34
C LEU A 6 1.85 -1.00 -0.82
N LYS A 7 2.66 -1.66 -1.64
CA LYS A 7 3.34 -1.06 -2.79
C LYS A 7 2.62 -1.42 -4.07
N PHE A 8 2.37 -0.40 -4.88
CA PHE A 8 1.74 -0.50 -6.18
C PHE A 8 2.57 0.19 -7.25
N LYS A 9 2.36 -0.21 -8.51
CA LYS A 9 2.73 0.55 -9.70
C LYS A 9 1.51 1.30 -10.21
N THR A 10 1.70 2.55 -10.60
CA THR A 10 0.70 3.39 -11.27
C THR A 10 0.67 3.12 -12.77
N ALA A 11 -0.37 3.59 -13.47
CA ALA A 11 -0.50 3.45 -14.93
C ALA A 11 0.63 4.11 -15.74
N ASP A 12 1.24 5.16 -15.21
CA ASP A 12 2.40 5.85 -15.79
C ASP A 12 3.75 5.26 -15.33
N GLY A 13 3.73 4.13 -14.61
CA GLY A 13 4.92 3.35 -14.27
C GLY A 13 5.63 3.75 -12.98
N HIS A 14 5.15 4.77 -12.27
CA HIS A 14 5.70 5.17 -10.97
C HIS A 14 5.30 4.23 -9.83
N SER A 15 6.10 4.24 -8.76
CA SER A 15 5.75 3.53 -7.53
C SER A 15 4.82 4.37 -6.66
N LYS A 16 3.75 3.76 -6.15
CA LYS A 16 2.82 4.36 -5.19
C LYS A 16 2.69 3.47 -3.97
N ASN A 17 2.80 4.07 -2.78
CA ASN A 17 2.55 3.38 -1.53
C ASN A 17 1.16 3.74 -0.98
N LEU A 18 0.43 2.74 -0.51
CA LEU A 18 -0.74 2.89 0.35
C LEU A 18 -0.34 2.42 1.75
N VAL A 19 -0.34 3.32 2.72
CA VAL A 19 0.11 3.03 4.09
C VAL A 19 -1.09 3.04 5.02
N LEU A 20 -1.34 1.91 5.67
CA LEU A 20 -2.42 1.73 6.63
C LEU A 20 -1.84 1.78 8.05
N SER A 21 -2.38 2.68 8.87
CA SER A 21 -2.08 2.77 10.30
C SER A 21 -3.10 1.95 11.11
N TYR A 22 -2.82 1.65 12.38
CA TYR A 22 -3.72 0.89 13.26
C TYR A 22 -4.10 -0.50 12.73
N ILE A 23 -3.11 -1.21 12.18
CA ILE A 23 -3.29 -2.56 11.65
C ILE A 23 -3.07 -3.61 12.74
N LYS A 24 -3.75 -4.76 12.62
CA LYS A 24 -3.34 -5.97 13.34
C LYS A 24 -1.98 -6.41 12.80
N THR A 25 -1.04 -6.75 13.67
CA THR A 25 0.37 -6.94 13.31
C THR A 25 0.71 -8.28 12.67
N ASP A 26 -0.26 -9.14 12.45
CA ASP A 26 -0.05 -10.53 12.04
C ASP A 26 -1.03 -10.93 10.93
N LEU A 27 -1.27 -10.02 9.99
CA LEU A 27 -2.08 -10.31 8.81
C LEU A 27 -1.38 -11.34 7.93
N ASP A 28 -2.12 -12.37 7.57
CA ASP A 28 -1.72 -13.42 6.66
C ASP A 28 -1.34 -12.87 5.27
N PRO A 29 -0.20 -13.29 4.67
CA PRO A 29 0.25 -12.82 3.37
C PRO A 29 -0.76 -13.00 2.24
N GLU A 30 -1.52 -14.11 2.22
CA GLU A 30 -2.51 -14.35 1.17
C GLU A 30 -3.68 -13.36 1.28
N THR A 31 -4.10 -13.07 2.50
CA THR A 31 -5.16 -12.11 2.80
C THR A 31 -4.76 -10.71 2.33
N VAL A 32 -3.52 -10.29 2.62
CA VAL A 32 -2.99 -9.01 2.17
C VAL A 32 -2.93 -8.95 0.64
N LYS A 33 -2.43 -10.01 -0.01
CA LYS A 33 -2.35 -10.08 -1.48
C LYS A 33 -3.74 -10.05 -2.14
N LYS A 34 -4.71 -10.79 -1.61
CA LYS A 34 -6.11 -10.77 -2.07
C LYS A 34 -6.72 -9.38 -1.95
N ALA A 35 -6.47 -8.67 -0.85
CA ALA A 35 -6.92 -7.30 -0.67
C ALA A 35 -6.28 -6.34 -1.68
N MET A 36 -4.97 -6.43 -1.91
CA MET A 36 -4.27 -5.62 -2.92
C MET A 36 -4.82 -5.86 -4.33
N ASN A 37 -5.09 -7.11 -4.70
CA ASN A 37 -5.69 -7.45 -5.99
C ASN A 37 -7.08 -6.85 -6.15
N LYS A 38 -7.91 -6.88 -5.10
CA LYS A 38 -9.22 -6.21 -5.10
C LYS A 38 -9.10 -4.71 -5.30
N ILE A 39 -8.13 -4.05 -4.65
CA ILE A 39 -7.87 -2.62 -4.82
C ILE A 39 -7.50 -2.32 -6.27
N SER A 40 -6.59 -3.08 -6.86
CA SER A 40 -6.20 -2.94 -8.27
C SER A 40 -7.38 -3.16 -9.24
N ALA A 41 -8.15 -4.22 -9.02
CA ALA A 41 -9.30 -4.58 -9.85
C ALA A 41 -10.44 -3.55 -9.77
N SER A 42 -10.59 -2.87 -8.64
CA SER A 42 -11.66 -1.89 -8.41
C SER A 42 -11.60 -0.70 -9.37
N LYS A 43 -10.41 -0.34 -9.85
CA LYS A 43 -10.18 0.87 -10.67
C LYS A 43 -10.75 2.17 -10.04
N LEU A 44 -10.97 2.19 -8.72
CA LEU A 44 -11.58 3.32 -8.02
C LEU A 44 -10.60 4.48 -7.77
N PHE A 45 -9.31 4.15 -7.66
CA PHE A 45 -8.29 5.12 -7.27
C PHE A 45 -7.57 5.68 -8.49
N LYS A 46 -8.01 6.86 -8.91
CA LYS A 46 -7.45 7.59 -10.06
C LYS A 46 -7.13 9.03 -9.69
N LYS A 47 -6.10 9.58 -10.33
CA LYS A 47 -5.82 11.01 -10.34
C LYS A 47 -5.85 11.46 -11.80
N GLY A 48 -6.91 12.16 -12.20
CA GLY A 48 -7.20 12.40 -13.61
C GLY A 48 -7.37 11.07 -14.36
N ALA A 49 -6.59 10.86 -15.42
CA ALA A 49 -6.60 9.62 -16.20
C ALA A 49 -5.70 8.50 -15.62
N ILE A 50 -4.89 8.78 -14.60
CA ILE A 50 -3.86 7.86 -14.11
C ILE A 50 -4.42 6.97 -13.00
N GLN A 51 -4.38 5.65 -13.20
CA GLN A 51 -4.71 4.66 -12.19
C GLN A 51 -3.58 4.59 -11.15
N LEU A 52 -3.90 4.88 -9.88
CA LEU A 52 -2.90 5.01 -8.82
C LEU A 52 -2.43 3.67 -8.25
N TYR A 53 -3.32 2.67 -8.25
CA TYR A 53 -3.06 1.33 -7.79
C TYR A 53 -3.39 0.37 -8.94
N GLN A 54 -2.48 0.21 -9.90
CA GLN A 54 -2.69 -0.65 -11.06
C GLN A 54 -2.16 -2.06 -10.78
N GLU A 55 -0.88 -2.16 -10.43
CA GLU A 55 -0.20 -3.44 -10.20
C GLU A 55 0.28 -3.54 -8.76
N SER A 56 -0.03 -4.62 -8.06
CA SER A 56 0.49 -4.88 -6.71
C SER A 56 1.93 -5.41 -6.79
N THR A 57 2.90 -4.67 -6.24
CA THR A 57 4.33 -5.03 -6.35
C THR A 57 4.93 -5.53 -5.04
N GLY A 58 4.21 -5.40 -3.92
CA GLY A 58 4.61 -6.01 -2.65
C GLY A 58 3.92 -5.38 -1.44
N ALA A 59 4.11 -5.99 -0.28
CA ALA A 59 3.63 -5.49 1.00
C ALA A 59 4.69 -5.70 2.09
N LYS A 60 4.78 -4.77 3.03
CA LYS A 60 5.69 -4.89 4.18
C LYS A 60 5.14 -4.16 5.40
N TYR A 61 5.47 -4.67 6.58
CA TYR A 61 5.32 -3.90 7.81
C TYR A 61 6.48 -2.91 7.93
N ILE A 62 6.15 -1.68 8.32
CA ILE A 62 7.12 -0.63 8.60
C ILE A 62 6.90 -0.10 10.01
N GLU A 63 8.00 0.21 10.68
CA GLU A 63 7.99 0.93 11.95
C GLU A 63 8.57 2.31 11.72
N ARG A 64 7.88 3.34 12.23
CA ARG A 64 8.38 4.71 12.22
C ARG A 64 8.99 4.98 13.58
N VAL A 65 10.29 5.29 13.59
CA VAL A 65 11.01 5.82 14.74
C VAL A 65 11.06 7.34 14.55
N GLU A 66 10.48 8.07 15.50
CA GLU A 66 10.51 9.53 15.50
C GLU A 66 11.58 9.99 16.45
N ASN A 67 12.64 10.59 15.91
CA ASN A 67 13.72 11.15 16.70
C ASN A 67 13.53 12.66 16.75
N LYS A 68 13.34 13.20 17.94
CA LYS A 68 13.22 14.65 18.17
C LYS A 68 14.58 15.28 17.94
N VAL A 69 14.63 16.27 17.04
CA VAL A 69 15.86 16.99 16.68
C VAL A 69 16.02 18.27 17.53
N PHE A 70 14.91 18.86 17.98
CA PHE A 70 14.83 20.02 18.87
C PHE A 70 13.55 19.95 19.69
#